data_AF-A0AAV8ZGG8-F1
#
_entry.id   AF-A0AAV8ZGG8-F1
#
_cell.length_a   1.000
_cell.length_b   1.000
_cell.length_c   1.000
_cell.angle_alpha   90.00
_cell.angle_beta   90.00
_cell.angle_gamma   90.00
#
_symmetry.space_group_name_H-M   'P 1'
#
loop_
_entity.id
_entity.type
_entity.pdbx_description
1 polymer ?
#
loop_
_entity_poly.entity_id
_entity_poly.type
_entity_poly.pdbx_seq_one_letter_code
_entity_poly.pdbx_strand_id
1 'polypeptide(L)'
;MRPDKISYAAKCDPLICLYGESYLQKHRRSQMNVVVSNKMREMARLKIALQNSTTINTLIDVLKPELYKYIGAATKIVSGYNSYRKTCKSSSLAIHMGTNLKFLSDVARKAFITKDSLFNLKDRDKNIKNISELREPIANHWCNDISSLANNTLNEKKWEKPKLVSLTKDIQIFQNYVNKMADEAYSNLNRRECIPDNIKF
;
A
#
# COMPACT_ATOMS: atom_id res chain seq x y z
N MET A 1 9.10 -13.91 -13.03
CA MET A 1 8.90 -12.44 -13.22
C MET A 1 8.62 -12.18 -14.70
N ARG A 2 7.74 -11.23 -15.02
CA ARG A 2 7.54 -10.80 -16.42
C ARG A 2 8.82 -10.14 -16.94
N PRO A 3 9.23 -10.38 -18.20
CA PRO A 3 10.42 -9.78 -18.78
C PRO A 3 10.16 -8.30 -19.09
N ASP A 4 10.73 -7.43 -18.27
CA ASP A 4 10.72 -5.97 -18.43
C ASP A 4 12.00 -5.34 -17.86
N LYS A 5 12.20 -4.04 -18.09
CA LYS A 5 13.35 -3.28 -17.56
C LYS A 5 13.48 -3.40 -16.04
N ILE A 6 12.37 -3.51 -15.33
CA ILE A 6 12.33 -3.67 -13.86
C ILE A 6 12.87 -5.05 -13.46
N SER A 7 12.45 -6.10 -14.14
CA SER A 7 12.92 -7.47 -13.89
C SER A 7 14.41 -7.63 -14.21
N TYR A 8 14.90 -6.94 -15.24
CA TYR A 8 16.32 -6.89 -15.56
C TYR A 8 17.09 -6.21 -14.43
N ALA A 9 16.67 -5.00 -14.02
CA ALA A 9 17.30 -4.27 -12.92
C ALA A 9 17.30 -5.05 -11.60
N ALA A 10 16.25 -5.84 -11.33
CA ALA A 10 16.19 -6.71 -10.16
C ALA A 10 17.20 -7.86 -10.21
N LYS A 11 17.33 -8.54 -11.37
CA LYS A 11 18.21 -9.70 -11.54
C LYS A 11 19.69 -9.31 -11.59
N CYS A 12 19.99 -8.11 -12.08
CA CYS A 12 21.36 -7.60 -12.17
C CYS A 12 21.90 -7.07 -10.84
N ASP A 13 21.07 -6.92 -9.81
CA ASP A 13 21.51 -6.40 -8.51
C ASP A 13 21.72 -7.56 -7.51
N PRO A 14 22.96 -7.81 -7.04
CA PRO A 14 23.24 -8.92 -6.14
C PRO A 14 22.45 -8.87 -4.84
N LEU A 15 22.23 -7.66 -4.30
CA LEU A 15 21.53 -7.49 -3.03
C LEU A 15 20.02 -7.77 -3.18
N ILE A 16 19.42 -7.41 -4.32
CA ILE A 16 18.01 -7.74 -4.61
C ILE A 16 17.83 -9.25 -4.78
N CYS A 17 18.78 -9.93 -5.43
CA CYS A 17 18.78 -11.38 -5.55
C CYS A 17 18.87 -12.06 -4.17
N LEU A 18 19.81 -11.63 -3.32
CA LEU A 18 19.96 -12.17 -1.97
C LEU A 18 18.74 -11.89 -1.07
N TYR A 19 18.12 -10.73 -1.23
CA TYR A 19 16.83 -10.40 -0.59
C TYR A 19 15.75 -11.40 -0.97
N GLY A 20 15.63 -11.71 -2.27
CA GLY A 20 14.66 -12.69 -2.79
C GLY A 20 14.91 -14.08 -2.24
N GLU A 21 16.17 -14.53 -2.24
CA GLU A 21 16.57 -15.81 -1.67
C GLU A 21 16.25 -15.91 -0.17
N SER A 22 16.63 -14.89 0.61
CA SER A 22 16.35 -14.86 2.04
C SER A 22 14.85 -14.89 2.35
N TYR A 23 14.02 -14.28 1.49
CA TYR A 23 12.57 -14.31 1.63
C TYR A 23 11.97 -15.68 1.28
N LEU A 24 12.52 -16.37 0.27
CA LEU A 24 12.12 -17.75 -0.07
C LEU A 24 12.52 -18.74 1.02
N GLN A 25 13.72 -18.61 1.58
CA GLN A 25 14.17 -19.46 2.70
C GLN A 25 13.24 -19.32 3.91
N LYS A 26 12.71 -18.12 4.17
CA LYS A 26 11.75 -17.87 5.25
C LYS A 26 10.39 -18.54 5.02
N HIS A 27 9.99 -18.78 3.77
CA HIS A 27 8.65 -19.26 3.44
C HIS A 27 8.67 -20.45 2.47
N ARG A 28 8.41 -21.67 2.97
CA ARG A 28 8.43 -22.93 2.20
C ARG A 28 7.29 -23.14 1.19
N ARG A 29 6.36 -22.19 1.04
CA ARG A 29 5.15 -22.37 0.19
C ARG A 29 5.42 -21.92 -1.25
N SER A 30 5.04 -22.75 -2.24
CA SER A 30 5.25 -22.44 -3.67
C SER A 30 4.57 -21.15 -4.14
N GLN A 31 3.43 -20.80 -3.54
CA GLN A 31 2.68 -19.56 -3.82
C GLN A 31 3.48 -18.28 -3.49
N MET A 32 4.54 -18.39 -2.69
CA MET A 32 5.38 -17.25 -2.32
C MET A 32 6.26 -16.76 -3.45
N ASN A 33 6.46 -17.56 -4.51
CA ASN A 33 7.25 -17.16 -5.67
C ASN A 33 6.70 -15.88 -6.32
N VAL A 34 5.38 -15.72 -6.37
CA VAL A 34 4.72 -14.53 -6.92
C VAL A 34 4.94 -13.32 -6.00
N VAL A 35 4.82 -13.52 -4.68
CA VAL A 35 5.04 -12.48 -3.67
C VAL A 35 6.49 -11.99 -3.69
N VAL A 36 7.45 -12.92 -3.73
CA VAL A 36 8.89 -12.62 -3.82
C VAL A 36 9.19 -11.87 -5.11
N SER A 37 8.68 -12.35 -6.24
CA SER A 37 8.77 -11.67 -7.53
C SER A 37 8.27 -10.22 -7.45
N ASN A 38 7.14 -9.98 -6.79
CA ASN A 38 6.61 -8.62 -6.62
C ASN A 38 7.52 -7.76 -5.73
N LYS A 39 7.98 -8.29 -4.58
CA LYS A 39 8.89 -7.56 -3.68
C LYS A 39 10.24 -7.23 -4.33
N MET A 40 10.83 -8.17 -5.07
CA MET A 40 12.06 -7.91 -5.83
C MET A 40 11.83 -6.80 -6.87
N ARG A 41 10.66 -6.77 -7.53
CA ARG A 41 10.30 -5.68 -8.46
C ARG A 41 10.07 -4.35 -7.74
N GLU A 42 9.54 -4.34 -6.52
CA GLU A 42 9.42 -3.12 -5.70
C GLU A 42 10.81 -2.54 -5.39
N MET A 43 11.76 -3.38 -4.98
CA MET A 43 13.15 -2.94 -4.73
C MET A 43 13.82 -2.42 -6.00
N ALA A 44 13.60 -3.08 -7.13
CA ALA A 44 14.13 -2.62 -8.41
C ALA A 44 13.53 -1.28 -8.87
N ARG A 45 12.22 -1.04 -8.62
CA ARG A 45 11.61 0.28 -8.86
C ARG A 45 12.25 1.36 -8.00
N LEU A 46 12.52 1.07 -6.73
CA LEU A 46 13.21 1.98 -5.83
C LEU A 46 14.62 2.31 -6.34
N LYS A 47 15.38 1.29 -6.73
CA LYS A 47 16.71 1.47 -7.35
C LYS A 47 16.66 2.37 -8.57
N ILE A 48 15.74 2.12 -9.51
CA ILE A 48 15.59 2.93 -10.72
C ILE A 48 15.23 4.38 -10.36
N ALA A 49 14.34 4.59 -9.39
CA ALA A 49 13.99 5.94 -8.94
C ALA A 49 15.17 6.67 -8.28
N LEU A 50 16.02 5.95 -7.55
CA LEU A 50 17.25 6.49 -6.95
C LEU A 50 18.32 6.79 -8.01
N GLN A 51 18.45 5.97 -9.05
CA GLN A 51 19.37 6.21 -10.16
C GLN A 51 19.09 7.52 -10.91
N ASN A 52 17.84 7.97 -10.90
CA ASN A 52 17.47 9.25 -11.51
C ASN A 52 17.86 10.46 -10.65
N SER A 53 18.04 10.27 -9.35
CA SER A 53 18.36 11.36 -8.40
C SER A 53 19.79 11.30 -7.85
N THR A 54 20.48 10.17 -8.03
CA THR A 54 21.81 9.89 -7.47
C THR A 54 22.62 9.05 -8.46
N THR A 55 23.96 9.20 -8.42
CA THR A 55 24.90 8.47 -9.28
C THR A 55 25.20 7.05 -8.75
N ILE A 56 24.18 6.33 -8.30
CA ILE A 56 24.34 5.05 -7.61
C ILE A 56 24.06 3.88 -8.56
N ASN A 57 24.99 2.92 -8.64
CA ASN A 57 24.87 1.77 -9.54
C ASN A 57 24.24 0.54 -8.89
N THR A 58 24.47 0.32 -7.60
CA THR A 58 23.99 -0.86 -6.88
C THR A 58 23.17 -0.48 -5.65
N LEU A 59 22.23 -1.34 -5.26
CA LEU A 59 21.38 -1.08 -4.11
C LEU A 59 22.17 -1.07 -2.79
N ILE A 60 23.35 -1.69 -2.73
CA ILE A 60 24.18 -1.68 -1.52
C ILE A 60 24.80 -0.32 -1.24
N ASP A 61 25.14 0.44 -2.29
CA ASP A 61 25.67 1.80 -2.17
C ASP A 61 24.65 2.78 -1.57
N VAL A 62 23.36 2.46 -1.72
CA VAL A 62 22.22 3.21 -1.16
C VAL A 62 22.14 3.04 0.36
N LEU A 63 22.70 1.97 0.92
CA LEU A 63 22.59 1.64 2.35
C LEU A 63 23.53 2.49 3.24
N LYS A 64 23.50 3.81 3.05
CA LYS A 64 24.22 4.81 3.83
C LYS A 64 23.23 5.78 4.49
N PRO A 65 23.48 6.22 5.73
CA PRO A 65 22.57 7.11 6.45
C PRO A 65 22.35 8.45 5.74
N GLU A 66 23.40 8.99 5.09
CA GLU A 66 23.36 10.20 4.26
C GLU A 66 22.29 10.16 3.16
N LEU A 67 21.96 8.95 2.69
CA LEU A 67 21.03 8.74 1.59
C LEU A 67 19.58 8.56 2.04
N TYR A 68 19.30 8.56 3.35
CA TYR A 68 17.95 8.38 3.89
C TYR A 68 16.92 9.32 3.26
N LYS A 69 17.28 10.61 3.09
CA LYS A 69 16.41 11.61 2.44
C LYS A 69 16.07 11.24 1.00
N TYR A 70 17.04 10.72 0.25
CA TYR A 70 16.84 10.29 -1.14
C TYR A 70 15.99 9.02 -1.22
N ILE A 71 16.16 8.09 -0.27
CA ILE A 71 15.31 6.89 -0.17
C ILE A 71 13.85 7.29 0.09
N GLY A 72 13.61 8.26 0.97
CA GLY A 72 12.28 8.77 1.24
C GLY A 72 11.65 9.45 0.01
N ALA A 73 12.42 10.27 -0.71
CA ALA A 73 11.98 10.91 -1.94
C ALA A 73 11.68 9.88 -3.05
N ALA A 74 12.57 8.91 -3.26
CA ALA A 74 12.37 7.84 -4.23
C ALA A 74 11.14 6.98 -3.89
N THR A 75 10.90 6.71 -2.62
CA THR A 75 9.69 6.01 -2.17
C THR A 75 8.43 6.79 -2.52
N LYS A 76 8.42 8.12 -2.30
CA LYS A 76 7.29 8.98 -2.69
C LYS A 76 7.04 8.95 -4.20
N ILE A 77 8.10 8.93 -5.01
CA ILE A 77 7.97 8.77 -6.48
C ILE A 77 7.37 7.41 -6.82
N VAL A 78 7.89 6.32 -6.25
CA VAL A 78 7.45 4.95 -6.54
C VAL A 78 6.01 4.70 -6.06
N SER A 79 5.58 5.31 -4.96
CA SER A 79 4.20 5.23 -4.45
C SER A 79 3.22 6.16 -5.17
N GLY A 80 3.70 7.02 -6.07
CA GLY A 80 2.90 8.00 -6.79
C GLY A 80 2.34 9.07 -5.87
N TYR A 81 3.18 9.63 -5.02
CA TYR A 81 2.84 10.76 -4.15
C TYR A 81 2.55 12.02 -4.95
N ASN A 82 1.41 12.66 -4.68
CA ASN A 82 1.04 13.94 -5.26
C ASN A 82 1.20 15.05 -4.21
N SER A 83 2.14 15.98 -4.43
CA SER A 83 2.41 17.09 -3.51
C SER A 83 1.25 18.05 -3.32
N TYR A 84 0.40 18.24 -4.34
CA TYR A 84 -0.75 19.15 -4.28
C TYR A 84 -1.87 18.57 -3.39
N ARG A 85 -2.18 17.29 -3.58
CA ARG A 85 -3.24 16.61 -2.80
C ARG A 85 -2.75 15.95 -1.52
N LYS A 86 -1.43 15.90 -1.28
CA LYS A 86 -0.78 15.14 -0.21
C LYS A 86 -1.23 13.67 -0.12
N THR A 87 -1.58 13.06 -1.26
CA THR A 87 -2.07 11.68 -1.33
C THR A 87 -1.12 10.78 -2.12
N CYS A 88 -1.04 9.50 -1.72
CA CYS A 88 -0.32 8.46 -2.45
C CYS A 88 -1.29 7.66 -3.34
N LYS A 89 -0.90 7.40 -4.60
CA LYS A 89 -1.64 6.48 -5.48
C LYS A 89 -1.65 5.07 -4.90
N SER A 90 -0.48 4.58 -4.50
CA SER A 90 -0.27 3.28 -3.87
C SER A 90 0.23 3.44 -2.44
N SER A 91 -0.64 3.89 -1.55
CA SER A 91 -0.30 4.10 -0.15
C SER A 91 0.19 2.83 0.59
N SER A 92 -0.36 1.64 0.27
CA SER A 92 0.13 0.38 0.87
C SER A 92 1.60 0.11 0.55
N LEU A 93 2.05 0.49 -0.66
CA LEU A 93 3.46 0.35 -1.05
C LEU A 93 4.35 1.27 -0.21
N ALA A 94 3.93 2.52 0.03
CA ALA A 94 4.67 3.47 0.86
C ALA A 94 4.84 2.97 2.32
N ILE A 95 3.77 2.38 2.87
CA ILE A 95 3.78 1.81 4.23
C ILE A 95 4.73 0.61 4.32
N HIS A 96 4.58 -0.37 3.42
CA HIS A 96 5.39 -1.60 3.47
C HIS A 96 6.82 -1.42 2.99
N MET A 97 7.14 -0.32 2.30
CA MET A 97 8.50 -0.02 1.86
C MET A 97 9.48 0.06 3.04
N GLY A 98 9.10 0.69 4.15
CA GLY A 98 9.96 0.75 5.34
C GLY A 98 10.24 -0.62 5.93
N THR A 99 9.24 -1.50 5.99
CA THR A 99 9.42 -2.90 6.42
C THR A 99 10.33 -3.67 5.48
N ASN A 100 10.16 -3.48 4.16
CA ASN A 100 11.00 -4.13 3.16
C ASN A 100 12.46 -3.64 3.25
N LEU A 101 12.68 -2.34 3.44
CA LEU A 101 14.00 -1.74 3.59
C LEU A 101 14.70 -2.20 4.87
N LYS A 102 13.98 -2.31 5.99
CA LYS A 102 14.52 -2.90 7.22
C LYS A 102 15.01 -4.33 6.99
N PHE A 103 14.21 -5.15 6.31
CA PHE A 103 14.60 -6.52 5.97
C PHE A 103 15.79 -6.55 5.00
N LEU A 104 15.84 -5.64 4.02
CA LEU A 104 16.98 -5.50 3.11
C LEU A 104 18.27 -5.14 3.86
N SER A 105 18.21 -4.20 4.81
CA SER A 105 19.35 -3.84 5.67
C SER A 105 19.84 -5.04 6.50
N ASP A 106 18.92 -5.83 7.06
CA ASP A 106 19.27 -7.02 7.83
C ASP A 106 19.93 -8.09 6.93
N VAL A 107 19.45 -8.27 5.70
CA VAL A 107 20.04 -9.18 4.70
C VAL A 107 21.44 -8.71 4.28
N ALA A 108 21.61 -7.42 3.96
CA ALA A 108 22.90 -6.84 3.61
C ALA A 108 23.92 -7.02 4.75
N ARG A 109 23.50 -6.72 5.98
CA ARG A 109 24.34 -6.90 7.17
C ARG A 109 24.75 -8.35 7.35
N LYS A 110 23.83 -9.31 7.19
CA LYS A 110 24.14 -10.74 7.23
C LYS A 110 25.17 -11.12 6.16
N ALA A 111 25.01 -10.63 4.93
CA ALA A 111 25.95 -10.90 3.84
C ALA A 111 27.38 -10.45 4.16
N PHE A 112 27.54 -9.25 4.71
CA PHE A 112 28.84 -8.76 5.17
C PHE A 112 29.38 -9.60 6.33
N ILE A 113 28.54 -10.01 7.30
CA ILE A 113 28.96 -10.85 8.44
C ILE A 113 29.39 -12.26 8.00
N THR A 114 28.69 -12.86 7.04
CA THR A 114 28.99 -14.20 6.52
C THR A 114 30.12 -14.19 5.48
N LYS A 115 30.64 -13.01 5.10
CA LYS A 115 31.69 -12.82 4.09
C LYS A 115 31.28 -13.40 2.73
N ASP A 116 30.05 -13.10 2.32
CA ASP A 116 29.52 -13.56 1.05
C ASP A 116 30.38 -13.03 -0.11
N SER A 117 30.77 -13.94 -1.02
CA SER A 117 31.61 -13.69 -2.19
C SER A 117 31.04 -12.65 -3.16
N LEU A 118 29.73 -12.38 -3.06
CA LEU A 118 29.01 -11.43 -3.91
C LEU A 118 29.31 -9.96 -3.61
N PHE A 119 29.96 -9.65 -2.48
CA PHE A 119 30.21 -8.28 -2.05
C PHE A 119 31.69 -8.01 -1.83
N ASN A 120 32.13 -6.82 -2.23
CA ASN A 120 33.47 -6.35 -1.92
C ASN A 120 33.62 -6.18 -0.41
N LEU A 121 34.48 -6.99 0.21
CA LEU A 121 34.74 -6.96 1.66
C LEU A 121 35.65 -5.80 2.10
N LYS A 122 36.02 -4.91 1.17
CA LYS A 122 36.73 -3.66 1.51
C LYS A 122 35.82 -2.81 2.40
N ASP A 123 36.39 -2.25 3.48
CA ASP A 123 35.68 -1.41 4.45
C ASP A 123 34.43 -2.07 5.07
N ARG A 124 34.50 -3.39 5.30
CA ARG A 124 33.40 -4.19 5.88
C ARG A 124 32.80 -3.56 7.13
N ASP A 125 33.64 -3.19 8.11
CA ASP A 125 33.16 -2.69 9.39
C ASP A 125 32.46 -1.34 9.24
N LYS A 126 32.96 -0.49 8.33
CA LYS A 126 32.32 0.77 7.95
C LYS A 126 30.97 0.52 7.26
N ASN A 127 30.89 -0.45 6.35
CA ASN A 127 29.66 -0.81 5.66
C ASN A 127 28.61 -1.38 6.63
N ILE A 128 29.00 -2.24 7.57
CA ILE A 128 28.12 -2.76 8.62
C ILE A 128 27.60 -1.60 9.50
N LYS A 129 28.49 -0.68 9.89
CA LYS A 129 28.13 0.49 10.69
C LYS A 129 27.14 1.40 9.96
N ASN A 130 27.41 1.74 8.71
CA ASN A 130 26.52 2.54 7.86
C ASN A 130 25.13 1.91 7.73
N ILE A 131 25.07 0.59 7.55
CA ILE A 131 23.80 -0.14 7.44
C ILE A 131 23.02 -0.07 8.75
N SER A 132 23.69 -0.24 9.90
CA SER A 132 23.02 -0.12 11.21
C SER A 132 22.51 1.30 11.47
N GLU A 133 23.30 2.31 11.14
CA GLU A 133 22.94 3.72 11.30
C GLU A 133 21.79 4.13 10.38
N LEU A 134 21.72 3.58 9.16
CA LEU A 134 20.57 3.81 8.26
C LEU A 134 19.32 3.05 8.71
N ARG A 135 19.48 1.86 9.30
CA ARG A 135 18.35 1.03 9.73
C ARG A 135 17.56 1.68 10.86
N GLU A 136 18.22 2.39 11.75
CA GLU A 136 17.60 3.05 12.90
C GLU A 136 16.53 4.08 12.50
N PRO A 137 16.79 5.07 11.63
CA PRO A 137 15.77 6.01 11.18
C PRO A 137 14.68 5.33 10.33
N ILE A 138 15.01 4.29 9.55
CA ILE A 138 13.98 3.50 8.84
C ILE A 138 13.04 2.78 9.83
N ALA A 139 13.54 2.32 10.98
CA ALA A 139 12.73 1.66 11.98
C ALA A 139 11.89 2.65 12.80
N ASN A 140 12.47 3.80 13.17
CA ASN A 140 11.90 4.71 14.16
C ASN A 140 11.14 5.90 13.53
N HIS A 141 11.61 6.41 12.39
CA HIS A 141 11.09 7.67 11.80
C HIS A 141 10.27 7.46 10.52
N TRP A 142 10.41 6.32 9.85
CA TRP A 142 9.66 6.03 8.62
C TRP A 142 8.14 6.15 8.77
N CYS A 143 7.63 5.78 9.96
CA CYS A 143 6.20 5.91 10.24
C CYS A 143 5.75 7.36 10.16
N ASN A 144 6.53 8.28 10.72
CA ASN A 144 6.20 9.71 10.76
C ASN A 144 6.39 10.37 9.39
N ASP A 145 7.46 10.00 8.67
CA ASP A 145 7.85 10.64 7.41
C ASP A 145 6.98 10.26 6.21
N ILE A 146 6.51 9.01 6.18
CA ILE A 146 5.88 8.40 5.00
C ILE A 146 4.62 7.61 5.35
N SER A 147 4.67 6.71 6.34
CA SER A 147 3.56 5.78 6.56
C SER A 147 2.31 6.45 7.13
N SER A 148 2.44 7.45 8.00
CA SER A 148 1.33 8.17 8.62
C SER A 148 0.43 8.81 7.57
N LEU A 149 1.04 9.58 6.66
CA LEU A 149 0.37 10.23 5.55
C LEU A 149 -0.26 9.21 4.60
N ALA A 150 0.50 8.16 4.25
CA ALA A 150 -0.01 7.10 3.39
C ALA A 150 -1.20 6.36 4.03
N ASN A 151 -1.17 6.11 5.34
CA ASN A 151 -2.22 5.43 6.09
C ASN A 151 -3.48 6.27 6.20
N ASN A 152 -3.35 7.59 6.41
CA ASN A 152 -4.47 8.53 6.37
C ASN A 152 -5.13 8.51 4.99
N THR A 153 -4.34 8.61 3.90
CA THR A 153 -4.87 8.49 2.53
C THR A 153 -5.57 7.14 2.28
N LEU A 154 -5.06 6.02 2.83
CA LEU A 154 -5.74 4.72 2.70
C LEU A 154 -7.08 4.71 3.42
N ASN A 155 -7.12 5.26 4.63
CA ASN A 155 -8.34 5.27 5.44
C ASN A 155 -9.38 6.20 4.82
N GLU A 156 -8.98 7.38 4.35
CA GLU A 156 -9.85 8.29 3.59
C GLU A 156 -10.43 7.62 2.34
N LYS A 157 -9.62 6.92 1.54
CA LYS A 157 -10.10 6.13 0.38
C LYS A 157 -11.10 5.03 0.76
N LYS A 158 -10.93 4.42 1.94
CA LYS A 158 -11.89 3.44 2.46
C LYS A 158 -13.20 4.13 2.91
N TRP A 159 -13.13 5.39 3.33
CA TRP A 159 -14.28 6.16 3.78
C TRP A 159 -15.11 6.72 2.63
N GLU A 160 -14.52 6.95 1.45
CA GLU A 160 -15.18 7.60 0.30
C GLU A 160 -16.45 6.91 -0.24
N LYS A 161 -16.87 5.76 0.27
CA LYS A 161 -18.22 5.23 0.02
C LYS A 161 -18.79 4.51 1.25
N PRO A 162 -19.76 5.08 2.00
CA PRO A 162 -20.79 4.22 2.55
C PRO A 162 -21.39 3.45 1.37
N LYS A 163 -21.46 2.12 1.46
CA LYS A 163 -22.31 1.36 0.53
C LYS A 163 -23.70 1.95 0.69
N LEU A 164 -24.14 2.76 -0.27
CA LEU A 164 -25.56 3.03 -0.47
C LEU A 164 -26.14 1.64 -0.73
N VAL A 165 -26.68 1.05 0.33
CA VAL A 165 -27.47 -0.17 0.21
C VAL A 165 -28.57 0.22 -0.77
N SER A 166 -28.62 -0.45 -1.92
CA SER A 166 -29.73 -0.30 -2.85
C SER A 166 -31.01 -0.40 -2.04
N LEU A 167 -31.96 0.52 -2.22
CA LEU A 167 -33.23 0.54 -1.48
C LEU A 167 -33.74 -0.90 -1.35
N THR A 168 -33.65 -1.45 -0.13
CA THR A 168 -33.84 -2.89 0.07
C THR A 168 -35.25 -3.24 -0.39
N LYS A 169 -35.41 -4.37 -1.10
CA LYS A 169 -36.73 -4.80 -1.60
C LYS A 169 -37.78 -4.79 -0.50
N ASP A 170 -37.41 -5.14 0.73
CA ASP A 170 -38.30 -5.11 1.89
C ASP A 170 -38.80 -3.71 2.24
N ILE A 171 -37.95 -2.68 2.10
CA ILE A 171 -38.33 -1.27 2.31
C ILE A 171 -39.29 -0.82 1.22
N GLN A 172 -39.07 -1.24 -0.04
CA GLN A 172 -39.98 -0.95 -1.15
C GLN A 172 -41.35 -1.64 -0.96
N ILE A 173 -41.35 -2.90 -0.55
CA ILE A 173 -42.56 -3.67 -0.27
C ILE A 173 -43.36 -3.01 0.86
N PHE A 174 -42.68 -2.64 1.96
CA PHE A 174 -43.31 -1.95 3.07
C PHE A 174 -43.89 -0.59 2.66
N GLN A 175 -43.12 0.23 1.94
CA GLN A 175 -43.57 1.52 1.46
C GLN A 175 -44.79 1.41 0.55
N ASN A 176 -44.78 0.47 -0.40
CA ASN A 176 -45.91 0.22 -1.29
C ASN A 176 -47.16 -0.24 -0.52
N TYR A 177 -46.98 -1.10 0.49
CA TYR A 177 -48.08 -1.55 1.34
C TYR A 177 -48.69 -0.41 2.15
N VAL A 178 -47.86 0.42 2.79
CA VAL A 178 -48.33 1.59 3.57
C VAL A 178 -49.07 2.58 2.68
N ASN A 179 -48.54 2.88 1.48
CA ASN A 179 -49.20 3.78 0.54
C ASN A 179 -50.55 3.22 0.08
N LYS A 180 -50.61 1.92 -0.26
CA LYS A 180 -51.86 1.27 -0.64
C LYS A 180 -52.91 1.34 0.48
N MET A 181 -52.51 1.06 1.72
CA MET A 181 -53.40 1.19 2.87
C MET A 181 -53.90 2.63 3.07
N ALA A 182 -53.02 3.61 2.91
CA ALA A 182 -53.37 5.02 3.02
C ALA A 182 -54.40 5.43 1.95
N ASP A 183 -54.20 5.00 0.69
CA ASP A 183 -55.11 5.28 -0.42
C ASP A 183 -56.48 4.61 -0.22
N GLU A 184 -56.51 3.38 0.29
CA GLU A 184 -57.75 2.67 0.62
C GLU A 184 -58.51 3.37 1.77
N ALA A 185 -57.81 3.77 2.83
CA ALA A 185 -58.41 4.52 3.93
C ALA A 185 -58.96 5.88 3.48
N TYR A 186 -58.18 6.61 2.67
CA TYR A 186 -58.58 7.89 2.11
C TYR A 186 -59.80 7.76 1.18
N SER A 187 -59.80 6.76 0.30
CA SER A 187 -60.95 6.47 -0.58
C SER A 187 -62.21 6.10 0.19
N ASN A 188 -62.07 5.39 1.32
CA ASN A 188 -63.19 5.03 2.19
C ASN A 188 -63.77 6.24 2.93
N LEU A 189 -62.93 7.19 3.35
CA LEU A 189 -63.39 8.45 3.93
C LEU A 189 -64.15 9.29 2.90
N ASN A 190 -63.58 9.48 1.69
CA ASN A 190 -64.25 10.22 0.62
C ASN A 190 -65.58 9.57 0.19
N ARG A 191 -65.68 8.22 0.19
CA ARG A 191 -66.95 7.53 -0.08
C ARG A 191 -68.00 7.76 1.00
N ARG A 192 -67.59 7.90 2.27
CA ARG A 192 -68.52 8.16 3.38
C ARG A 192 -69.01 9.61 3.39
N GLU A 193 -68.23 10.55 2.88
CA GLU A 193 -68.67 11.94 2.67
C GLU A 193 -69.62 12.11 1.45
N CYS A 194 -69.72 11.12 0.56
CA CYS A 194 -70.64 11.13 -0.59
C CYS A 194 -72.02 10.52 -0.32
N ILE A 195 -72.37 10.17 0.92
CA ILE A 195 -73.76 9.83 1.27
C ILE A 195 -74.49 11.16 1.49
N PRO A 196 -75.47 11.54 0.64
CA PRO A 196 -76.25 12.73 0.91
C PRO A 196 -77.04 12.51 2.21
N ASP A 197 -76.98 13.48 3.12
CA ASP A 197 -77.92 13.61 4.23
C ASP A 197 -79.35 13.70 3.68
N ASN A 198 -79.96 12.56 3.42
CA ASN A 198 -81.37 12.45 3.11
C ASN A 198 -81.89 11.09 3.61
N ILE A 199 -82.22 11.05 4.89
CA ILE A 199 -83.56 10.63 5.33
C ILE A 199 -83.92 11.53 6.53
N LYS A 200 -84.76 12.54 6.25
CA LYS A 200 -85.62 13.19 7.24
C LYS A 200 -86.90 12.36 7.39
N PHE A 201 -87.43 12.42 8.61
CA PHE A 201 -88.68 11.88 9.16
C PHE A 201 -88.60 10.49 9.76
#